data_AF-A0AAE0A6T8-F1
#
_entry.id   AF-A0AAE0A6T8-F1
#
_cell.length_a   1.000
_cell.length_b   1.000
_cell.length_c   1.000
_cell.angle_alpha   90.00
_cell.angle_beta   90.00
_cell.angle_gamma   90.00
#
_symmetry.space_group_name_H-M   'P 1'
#
loop_
_entity.id
_entity.type
_entity.pdbx_description
1 polymer ?
#
loop_
_entity_poly.entity_id
_entity_poly.type
_entity_poly.pdbx_seq_one_letter_code
_entity_poly.pdbx_strand_id
1 'polypeptide(L)'
;MNLFGVLKYKKMGEDFVRKSGLPFTIIRPGRLTDGPYTSYDLNTLLKATAGKRRAVVIGQGDKLVGEVSRLVVAEACIQALEIESTEGEIYEINSVEGEGPGSDTQKWRELFDAARSQ
;
A
#
# COMPACT_ATOMS: atom_id res chain seq x y z
N MET A 1 12.01 -13.67 7.90
CA MET A 1 10.58 -13.31 8.02
C MET A 1 9.76 -14.09 6.96
N ASN A 2 9.62 -15.41 7.11
CA ASN A 2 8.64 -16.24 6.35
C ASN A 2 8.50 -17.64 7.00
N LEU A 3 8.71 -17.74 8.32
CA LEU A 3 8.89 -19.01 9.03
C LEU A 3 7.65 -19.93 8.93
N PHE A 4 6.47 -19.34 8.68
CA PHE A 4 5.18 -20.03 8.56
C PHE A 4 4.56 -19.94 7.15
N GLY A 5 5.35 -19.56 6.13
CA GLY A 5 4.87 -19.52 4.74
C GLY A 5 3.86 -18.40 4.43
N VAL A 6 3.69 -17.41 5.31
CA VAL A 6 2.75 -16.29 5.14
C VAL A 6 2.91 -15.60 3.77
N LEU A 7 4.15 -15.35 3.34
CA LEU A 7 4.40 -14.69 2.05
C LEU A 7 4.08 -15.62 0.86
N LYS A 8 4.26 -16.93 1.03
CA LYS A 8 3.87 -17.92 0.02
C LYS A 8 2.35 -17.89 -0.19
N TYR A 9 1.57 -17.90 0.88
CA TYR A 9 0.10 -17.88 0.79
C TYR A 9 -0.44 -16.55 0.29
N LYS A 10 0.18 -15.41 0.64
CA LYS A 10 -0.14 -14.12 0.03
C LYS A 10 0.07 -14.15 -1.49
N LYS A 11 1.23 -14.63 -1.94
CA LYS A 11 1.52 -14.76 -3.38
C LYS A 11 0.52 -15.68 -4.10
N MET A 12 0.15 -16.80 -3.47
CA MET A 12 -0.88 -17.69 -4.01
C MET A 12 -2.25 -17.00 -4.13
N GLY A 13 -2.65 -16.20 -3.14
CA GLY A 13 -3.88 -15.41 -3.17
C GLY A 13 -3.88 -14.37 -4.29
N GLU A 14 -2.77 -13.65 -4.46
CA GLU A 14 -2.59 -12.72 -5.57
C GLU A 14 -2.68 -13.42 -6.93
N ASP A 15 -2.01 -14.56 -7.10
CA ASP A 15 -2.07 -15.32 -8.34
C ASP A 15 -3.46 -15.87 -8.64
N PHE A 16 -4.25 -16.18 -7.61
CA PHE A 16 -5.65 -16.57 -7.76
C PHE A 16 -6.50 -15.40 -8.27
N VAL A 17 -6.38 -14.22 -7.67
CA VAL A 17 -7.10 -13.00 -8.11
C VAL A 17 -6.73 -12.65 -9.55
N ARG A 18 -5.43 -12.67 -9.89
CA ARG A 18 -4.95 -12.37 -11.25
C ARG A 18 -5.48 -13.31 -12.32
N LYS A 19 -5.72 -14.58 -11.97
CA LYS A 19 -6.25 -15.61 -12.88
C LYS A 19 -7.77 -15.68 -12.91
N SER A 20 -8.46 -14.89 -12.08
CA SER A 20 -9.92 -14.98 -11.93
C SER A 20 -10.71 -14.43 -13.13
N GLY A 21 -10.09 -13.60 -13.97
CA GLY A 21 -10.78 -12.86 -15.03
C GLY A 21 -11.58 -11.65 -14.54
N LEU A 22 -11.54 -11.36 -13.23
CA LEU A 22 -12.14 -10.14 -12.66
C LEU A 22 -11.17 -8.96 -12.79
N PRO A 23 -11.69 -7.72 -13.00
CA PRO A 23 -10.91 -6.50 -12.80
C PRO A 23 -10.31 -6.49 -11.39
N PHE A 24 -9.03 -6.13 -11.28
CA PHE A 24 -8.34 -6.09 -9.99
C PHE A 24 -7.31 -4.96 -9.94
N THR A 25 -7.01 -4.51 -8.73
CA THR A 25 -5.77 -3.79 -8.41
C THR A 25 -5.22 -4.42 -7.13
N ILE A 26 -3.92 -4.74 -7.09
CA ILE A 26 -3.29 -5.31 -5.89
C ILE A 26 -2.34 -4.26 -5.30
N ILE A 27 -2.59 -3.88 -4.04
CA ILE A 27 -1.70 -3.00 -3.28
C ILE A 27 -0.91 -3.84 -2.26
N ARG A 28 0.42 -3.84 -2.39
CA ARG A 28 1.39 -4.50 -1.50
C ARG A 28 1.99 -3.47 -0.54
N PRO A 29 1.43 -3.28 0.66
CA PRO A 29 1.99 -2.33 1.60
C PRO A 29 3.32 -2.81 2.16
N GLY A 30 4.21 -1.86 2.43
CA GLY A 30 5.32 -2.07 3.36
C GLY A 30 4.83 -2.39 4.78
N ARG A 31 5.72 -2.28 5.76
CA ARG A 31 5.37 -2.53 7.16
C ARG A 31 4.28 -1.54 7.63
N LEU A 32 3.11 -2.05 8.00
CA LEU A 32 1.98 -1.20 8.39
C LEU A 32 2.22 -0.46 9.72
N THR A 33 2.04 0.86 9.71
CA THR A 33 2.03 1.76 10.89
C THR A 33 0.63 2.34 11.14
N ASP A 34 0.48 3.13 12.21
CA ASP A 34 -0.81 3.69 12.69
C ASP A 34 -1.84 2.67 13.18
N GLY A 35 -2.75 3.12 14.05
CA GLY A 35 -3.69 2.28 14.78
C GLY A 35 -5.00 1.95 14.04
N PRO A 36 -5.82 1.03 14.61
CA PRO A 36 -5.58 0.29 15.84
C PRO A 36 -4.60 -0.86 15.59
N TYR A 37 -3.60 -0.98 16.46
CA TYR A 37 -2.60 -2.02 16.29
C TYR A 37 -3.21 -3.36 16.72
N THR A 38 -2.75 -4.44 16.08
CA THR A 38 -3.21 -5.82 16.36
C THR A 38 -2.79 -6.34 17.74
N SER A 39 -2.05 -5.54 18.53
CA SER A 39 -1.58 -5.86 19.88
C SER A 39 -1.94 -4.74 20.84
N TYR A 40 -2.75 -5.05 21.85
CA TYR A 40 -3.22 -4.10 22.88
C TYR A 40 -2.07 -3.45 23.67
N ASP A 41 -0.92 -4.13 23.78
CA ASP A 41 0.22 -3.73 24.63
C ASP A 41 1.13 -2.66 24.00
N LEU A 42 1.36 -2.73 22.69
CA LEU A 42 2.13 -1.69 21.96
C LEU A 42 1.33 -0.39 21.79
N ASN A 43 -0.01 -0.46 21.81
CA ASN A 43 -0.93 0.68 21.62
C ASN A 43 -0.69 1.81 22.64
N THR A 44 -0.32 1.44 23.87
CA THR A 44 -0.17 2.39 24.97
C THR A 44 1.23 3.00 25.00
N LEU A 45 2.25 2.24 24.59
CA LEU A 45 3.67 2.64 24.66
C LEU A 45 4.17 3.37 23.42
N LEU A 46 3.69 3.00 22.23
CA LEU A 46 4.13 3.56 20.96
C LEU A 46 2.94 4.27 20.32
N LYS A 47 2.66 5.52 20.74
CA LYS A 47 1.81 6.46 19.98
C LYS A 47 2.54 6.92 18.71
N ALA A 48 3.00 5.98 17.88
CA ALA A 48 3.59 6.27 16.58
C ALA A 48 2.46 6.61 15.61
N THR A 49 1.96 7.83 15.68
CA THR A 49 1.15 8.40 14.61
C THR A 49 2.08 8.67 13.42
N ALA A 50 1.59 8.51 12.19
CA ALA A 50 2.32 8.79 10.95
C ALA A 50 2.94 10.19 10.97
N GLY A 51 2.34 11.13 11.71
CA GLY A 51 2.89 12.46 11.95
C GLY A 51 3.22 13.16 10.62
N LYS A 52 4.51 13.36 10.36
CA LYS A 52 5.05 14.00 9.14
C LYS A 52 5.28 13.04 7.97
N ARG A 53 5.07 11.73 8.13
CA ARG A 53 5.30 10.70 7.10
C ARG A 53 4.04 10.44 6.26
N ARG A 54 3.58 11.47 5.55
CA ARG A 54 2.34 11.40 4.73
C ARG A 54 2.61 11.32 3.24
N ALA A 55 3.79 11.73 2.77
CA ALA A 55 4.23 11.55 1.39
C ALA A 55 4.26 10.06 1.03
N VAL A 56 3.94 9.76 -0.24
CA VAL A 56 3.73 8.39 -0.71
C VAL A 56 4.73 8.08 -1.81
N VAL A 57 5.33 6.89 -1.73
CA VAL A 57 6.14 6.31 -2.80
C VAL A 57 5.43 5.06 -3.27
N ILE A 58 5.15 5.00 -4.58
CA ILE A 58 4.56 3.85 -5.26
C ILE A 58 5.61 3.27 -6.23
N GLY A 59 5.69 1.95 -6.28
CA GLY A 59 6.55 1.23 -7.20
C GLY A 59 5.91 -0.06 -7.69
N GLN A 60 6.66 -0.81 -8.48
CA GLN A 60 6.32 -2.16 -8.93
C GLN A 60 7.53 -3.08 -8.86
N GLY A 61 7.28 -4.39 -8.69
CA GLY A 61 8.32 -5.41 -8.76
C GLY A 61 9.05 -5.74 -7.45
N ASP A 62 8.41 -5.49 -6.30
CA ASP A 62 8.93 -5.85 -4.97
C ASP A 62 10.30 -5.19 -4.65
N LYS A 63 10.49 -3.93 -5.07
CA LYS A 63 11.72 -3.14 -4.90
C LYS A 63 11.69 -2.26 -3.65
N LEU A 64 10.50 -1.93 -3.12
CA LEU A 64 10.35 -1.02 -2.00
C LEU A 64 10.58 -1.72 -0.66
N VAL A 65 11.41 -1.11 0.19
CA VAL A 65 11.63 -1.54 1.58
C VAL A 65 11.29 -0.37 2.50
N GLY A 66 10.29 -0.55 3.35
CA GLY A 66 9.87 0.52 4.25
C GLY A 66 8.57 0.22 4.99
N GLU A 67 7.94 1.30 5.42
CA GLU A 67 6.72 1.30 6.20
C GLU A 67 5.67 2.19 5.54
N VAL A 68 4.40 1.93 5.83
CA VAL A 68 3.29 2.70 5.29
C VAL A 68 2.19 2.84 6.33
N SER A 69 1.61 4.04 6.41
CA SER A 69 0.45 4.29 7.25
C SER A 69 -0.75 3.47 6.78
N ARG A 70 -1.49 2.85 7.72
CA ARG A 70 -2.80 2.24 7.41
C ARG A 70 -3.77 3.23 6.74
N LEU A 71 -3.70 4.52 7.10
CA LEU A 71 -4.52 5.56 6.49
C LEU A 71 -4.16 5.78 5.02
N VAL A 72 -2.86 5.82 4.71
CA VAL A 72 -2.36 5.97 3.33
C VAL A 72 -2.75 4.75 2.49
N VAL A 73 -2.66 3.54 3.04
CA VAL A 73 -3.09 2.32 2.32
C VAL A 73 -4.60 2.35 2.05
N ALA A 74 -5.41 2.76 3.04
CA ALA A 74 -6.85 2.86 2.87
C ALA A 74 -7.21 3.89 1.77
N GLU A 75 -6.58 5.05 1.79
CA GLU A 75 -6.77 6.06 0.76
C GLU A 75 -6.34 5.55 -0.63
N ALA A 76 -5.17 4.92 -0.74
CA ALA A 76 -4.70 4.33 -2.00
C ALA A 76 -5.70 3.31 -2.57
N CYS A 77 -6.33 2.50 -1.72
CA CYS A 77 -7.37 1.56 -2.14
C CYS A 77 -8.63 2.27 -2.67
N ILE A 78 -9.06 3.36 -2.05
CA ILE A 78 -10.21 4.15 -2.53
C ILE A 78 -9.88 4.78 -3.88
N GLN A 79 -8.70 5.38 -3.99
CA GLN A 79 -8.26 6.09 -5.20
C GLN A 79 -8.09 5.12 -6.38
N ALA A 80 -7.58 3.90 -6.13
CA ALA A 80 -7.49 2.85 -7.15
C ALA A 80 -8.86 2.38 -7.69
N LEU A 81 -9.97 2.61 -6.97
CA LEU A 81 -11.30 2.32 -7.52
C LEU A 81 -11.76 3.38 -8.54
N GLU A 82 -11.25 4.61 -8.43
CA GLU A 82 -11.63 5.73 -9.31
C GLU A 82 -10.65 5.94 -10.48
N ILE A 83 -9.44 5.37 -10.38
CA ILE A 83 -8.37 5.56 -11.35
C ILE A 83 -8.30 4.34 -12.26
N GLU A 84 -8.91 4.42 -13.45
CA GLU A 84 -8.95 3.32 -14.42
C GLU A 84 -7.57 2.73 -14.78
N SER A 85 -6.51 3.55 -14.76
CA SER A 85 -5.15 3.09 -15.06
C SER A 85 -4.55 2.14 -14.02
N THR A 86 -5.22 1.92 -12.89
CA THR A 86 -4.80 0.92 -11.89
C THR A 86 -5.40 -0.46 -12.12
N GLU A 87 -6.34 -0.63 -13.04
CA GLU A 87 -6.91 -1.94 -13.36
C GLU A 87 -5.85 -2.89 -13.96
N GLY A 88 -5.79 -4.12 -13.45
CA GLY A 88 -4.83 -5.14 -13.85
C GLY A 88 -3.43 -4.95 -13.24
N GLU A 89 -3.21 -3.88 -12.47
CA GLU A 89 -1.89 -3.49 -11.98
C GLU A 89 -1.64 -3.98 -10.54
N ILE A 90 -0.36 -4.12 -10.21
CA ILE A 90 0.12 -4.50 -8.89
C ILE A 90 1.13 -3.45 -8.44
N TYR A 91 0.83 -2.76 -7.35
CA TYR A 91 1.65 -1.71 -6.80
C TYR A 91 2.20 -2.09 -5.44
N GLU A 92 3.41 -1.66 -5.14
CA GLU A 92 3.94 -1.60 -3.78
C GLU A 92 3.90 -0.16 -3.27
N ILE A 93 3.66 0.03 -1.97
CA ILE A 93 3.46 1.36 -1.39
C ILE A 93 4.17 1.54 -0.05
N ASN A 94 4.86 2.67 0.09
CA ASN A 94 5.50 3.15 1.32
C ASN A 94 5.11 4.59 1.63
N SER A 95 5.16 4.94 2.90
CA SER A 95 5.09 6.33 3.39
C SER A 95 6.49 6.85 3.69
N VAL A 96 6.78 8.07 3.24
CA VAL A 96 8.02 8.82 3.49
C VAL A 96 7.71 10.17 4.14
N GLU A 97 8.72 10.83 4.68
CA GLU A 97 8.56 12.16 5.27
C GLU A 97 8.14 13.18 4.20
N GLY A 98 7.15 14.01 4.52
CA GLY A 98 6.59 15.01 3.62
C GLY A 98 5.06 15.04 3.65
N GLU A 99 4.50 16.00 2.93
CA GLU A 99 3.05 16.08 2.71
C GLU A 99 2.61 15.02 1.71
N GLY A 100 1.49 14.37 2.02
CA GLY A 100 0.89 13.35 1.16
C GLY A 100 -0.02 13.92 0.09
N PRO A 101 -0.48 13.07 -0.84
CA PRO A 101 -1.54 13.43 -1.77
C PRO A 101 -2.87 13.75 -1.05
N GLY A 102 -3.04 13.34 0.22
CA GLY A 102 -4.33 13.47 0.90
C GLY A 102 -5.38 12.69 0.13
N SER A 103 -6.54 13.30 -0.11
CA SER A 103 -7.61 12.73 -0.95
C SER A 103 -7.65 13.34 -2.35
N ASP A 104 -6.55 13.92 -2.83
CA ASP A 104 -6.45 14.51 -4.17
C ASP A 104 -6.24 13.41 -5.23
N THR A 105 -7.30 13.07 -5.95
CA THR A 105 -7.30 12.01 -6.97
C THR A 105 -6.28 12.24 -8.08
N GLN A 106 -6.01 13.49 -8.46
CA GLN A 106 -5.05 13.78 -9.53
C GLN A 106 -3.61 13.46 -9.10
N LYS A 107 -3.24 13.80 -7.86
CA LYS A 107 -1.92 13.43 -7.31
C LYS A 107 -1.76 11.92 -7.17
N TRP A 108 -2.82 11.22 -6.77
CA TRP A 108 -2.80 9.75 -6.72
C TRP A 108 -2.63 9.13 -8.10
N ARG A 109 -3.34 9.65 -9.11
CA ARG A 109 -3.19 9.21 -10.51
C ARG A 109 -1.77 9.36 -11.00
N GLU A 110 -1.15 10.52 -10.76
CA GLU A 110 0.26 10.76 -11.13
C GLU A 110 1.21 9.78 -10.45
N LEU A 111 1.00 9.45 -9.17
CA LEU A 111 1.81 8.46 -8.46
C LEU A 111 1.66 7.05 -9.04
N PHE A 112 0.44 6.61 -9.36
CA PHE A 112 0.20 5.31 -9.97
C PHE A 112 0.79 5.22 -11.38
N ASP A 113 0.55 6.23 -12.22
CA ASP A 113 1.04 6.25 -13.60
C ASP A 113 2.57 6.31 -13.66
N ALA A 114 3.21 7.05 -12.75
CA ALA A 114 4.65 7.11 -12.64
C ALA A 114 5.27 5.74 -12.28
N ALA A 115 4.59 4.93 -11.46
CA ALA A 115 5.08 3.61 -11.06
C ALA A 115 5.02 2.57 -12.18
N ARG A 116 4.09 2.71 -13.14
CA ARG A 116 4.00 1.84 -14.33
C ARG A 116 5.10 2.07 -15.37
N SER A 117 5.74 3.23 -15.30
CA SER A 117 6.77 3.67 -16.27
C SER A 117 8.20 3.28 -15.85
N GLN A 118 8.37 2.42 -14.83
CA GLN A 118 9.66 2.08 -14.19
C GLN A 118 10.12 0.63 -14.37
#